data_AF-N1U4D7-F1
#
_entry.id   AF-N1U4D7-F1
#
_cell.length_a   1.000
_cell.length_b   1.000
_cell.length_c   1.000
_cell.angle_alpha   90.00
_cell.angle_beta   90.00
_cell.angle_gamma   90.00
#
_symmetry.space_group_name_H-M   'P 1'
#
loop_
_entity.id
_entity.type
_entity.pdbx_description
1 polymer ?
#
loop_
_entity_poly.entity_id
_entity_poly.type
_entity_poly.pdbx_seq_one_letter_code
_entity_poly.pdbx_strand_id
1 'polypeptide(L)'
;MLQEINEPHRTLCGERIPFENIHAVSVSLPQLSDVIGYEEKRTETLSRLKSGYPRFVAHSYIARILDYNRETRKIDTPQFIVSSRKAANTIVQKFSIQKHEIVEDEGIVTLVIPNLKDLEKEILSFIQHTGCLASSRMAEDFLLKKGILQEIFKEKVEKENPVQKILSTLSSFYGDSNPEILLSVSGMNGVYSAFESLDRIQRNKGKTVWIRLGWLYVDNIRILEKYTKDSYVIHDATDLENLEQFLKQNSKQVAGIITECPTNPLLLVPDYEKLKSIVDQYQIPLIADISVAGSAVINVLPYADVAVESLTKFACGNGDLMMGSVILNKGSYWFSEILPICKELIEAPYLRDCERLAYEIQGYEERVLRISANVKRLAEYFSQQPGIRNVFWTGSSENFEKIARLPDIQAGVLSIELSIPLEKFYDRLALLKGPSFGTEFTLNMLYVYLAHYELVIQEEGRKFLKENGLDPNLIRISVGIENPDLLIQEYKKALET
;
A
#
# COMPACT_ATOMS: atom_id res chain seq x y z
N MET A 1 -22.94 -10.96 2.45
CA MET A 1 -21.97 -10.70 3.54
C MET A 1 -21.72 -11.87 4.48
N LEU A 2 -22.71 -12.52 5.14
CA LEU A 2 -22.43 -13.72 5.97
C LEU A 2 -23.05 -15.04 5.50
N GLN A 3 -23.81 -15.01 4.40
CA GLN A 3 -23.98 -16.20 3.56
C GLN A 3 -22.65 -16.65 2.90
N GLU A 4 -21.59 -15.86 3.02
CA GLU A 4 -20.30 -16.07 2.35
C GLU A 4 -19.32 -16.95 3.15
N ILE A 5 -19.53 -17.24 4.45
CA ILE A 5 -18.62 -18.13 5.21
C ILE A 5 -18.57 -19.54 4.59
N ASN A 6 -19.66 -19.95 3.93
CA ASN A 6 -19.77 -21.26 3.28
C ASN A 6 -19.32 -21.24 1.80
N GLU A 7 -18.73 -20.15 1.31
CA GLU A 7 -18.21 -20.12 -0.05
C GLU A 7 -16.98 -21.03 -0.17
N PRO A 8 -17.00 -22.01 -1.10
CA PRO A 8 -15.92 -22.98 -1.22
C PRO A 8 -14.56 -22.31 -1.49
N HIS A 9 -14.56 -21.18 -2.20
CA HIS A 9 -13.36 -20.45 -2.59
C HIS A 9 -12.55 -19.86 -1.41
N ARG A 10 -13.16 -19.63 -0.25
CA ARG A 10 -12.47 -19.07 0.94
C ARG A 10 -11.36 -19.96 1.48
N THR A 11 -11.48 -21.26 1.23
CA THR A 11 -10.51 -22.26 1.69
C THR A 11 -9.51 -22.68 0.62
N LEU A 12 -9.64 -22.14 -0.60
CA LEU A 12 -8.79 -22.48 -1.74
C LEU A 12 -7.64 -21.46 -1.86
N CYS A 13 -6.41 -21.97 -1.83
CA CYS A 13 -5.22 -21.18 -2.11
C CYS A 13 -5.24 -20.66 -3.55
N GLY A 14 -4.87 -19.40 -3.73
CA GLY A 14 -4.69 -18.77 -5.03
C GLY A 14 -5.94 -18.17 -5.66
N GLU A 15 -7.11 -18.29 -5.03
CA GLU A 15 -8.32 -17.62 -5.49
C GLU A 15 -8.23 -16.10 -5.35
N ARG A 16 -8.94 -15.39 -6.24
CA ARG A 16 -9.01 -13.92 -6.22
C ARG A 16 -9.78 -13.44 -5.01
N ILE A 17 -9.37 -12.30 -4.43
CA ILE A 17 -10.16 -11.65 -3.39
C ILE A 17 -10.36 -10.17 -3.78
N PRO A 18 -11.62 -9.73 -4.05
CA PRO A 18 -12.87 -10.51 -4.01
C PRO A 18 -12.95 -11.59 -5.10
N PHE A 19 -13.75 -12.64 -4.86
CA PHE A 19 -13.91 -13.75 -5.80
C PHE A 19 -14.54 -13.26 -7.12
N GLU A 20 -14.26 -13.98 -8.20
CA GLU A 20 -14.76 -13.72 -9.58
C GLU A 20 -14.34 -12.38 -10.22
N ASN A 21 -13.92 -11.39 -9.44
CA ASN A 21 -13.44 -10.13 -9.97
C ASN A 21 -12.04 -10.32 -10.57
N ILE A 22 -11.94 -10.21 -11.89
CA ILE A 22 -10.66 -10.37 -12.60
C ILE A 22 -9.64 -9.32 -12.17
N HIS A 23 -10.08 -8.13 -11.76
CA HIS A 23 -9.24 -7.00 -11.36
C HIS A 23 -8.88 -7.01 -9.86
N ALA A 24 -9.28 -8.03 -9.11
CA ALA A 24 -8.94 -8.19 -7.69
C ALA A 24 -7.45 -7.97 -7.40
N VAL A 25 -7.15 -7.19 -6.37
CA VAL A 25 -5.77 -6.87 -5.95
C VAL A 25 -5.28 -7.71 -4.77
N SER A 26 -6.03 -8.74 -4.37
CA SER A 26 -5.64 -9.68 -3.33
C SER A 26 -5.84 -11.13 -3.79
N VAL A 27 -5.30 -12.06 -2.99
CA VAL A 27 -5.27 -13.49 -3.26
C VAL A 27 -5.42 -14.27 -1.95
N SER A 28 -6.14 -15.38 -2.03
CA SER A 28 -6.38 -16.28 -0.90
C SER A 28 -5.13 -17.09 -0.54
N LEU A 29 -4.67 -16.97 0.71
CA LEU A 29 -3.59 -17.76 1.32
C LEU A 29 -4.09 -18.38 2.64
N PRO A 30 -4.95 -19.41 2.56
CA PRO A 30 -5.75 -19.86 3.69
C PRO A 30 -4.97 -20.67 4.74
N GLN A 31 -3.82 -21.24 4.41
CA GLN A 31 -3.01 -22.00 5.38
C GLN A 31 -1.66 -21.34 5.61
N LEU A 32 -1.05 -21.57 6.77
CA LEU A 32 0.32 -21.16 7.06
C LEU A 32 1.29 -21.73 6.01
N SER A 33 1.07 -22.96 5.56
CA SER A 33 1.85 -23.57 4.48
C SER A 33 1.70 -22.88 3.14
N ASP A 34 0.54 -22.29 2.84
CA ASP A 34 0.34 -21.50 1.61
C ASP A 34 1.08 -20.16 1.71
N VAL A 35 1.08 -19.52 2.88
CA VAL A 35 1.87 -18.29 3.13
C VAL A 35 3.37 -18.56 2.97
N ILE A 36 3.88 -19.60 3.62
CA ILE A 36 5.28 -20.02 3.51
C ILE A 36 5.60 -20.41 2.06
N GLY A 37 4.74 -21.18 1.42
CA GLY A 37 4.92 -21.61 0.03
C GLY A 37 4.94 -20.46 -0.96
N TYR A 38 4.19 -19.39 -0.69
CA TYR A 38 4.20 -18.15 -1.47
C TYR A 38 5.56 -17.43 -1.33
N GLU A 39 6.04 -17.23 -0.11
CA GLU A 39 7.31 -16.53 0.15
C GLU A 39 8.55 -17.32 -0.33
N GLU A 40 8.54 -18.64 -0.16
CA GLU A 40 9.59 -19.53 -0.67
C GLU A 40 9.50 -19.81 -2.18
N LYS A 41 8.48 -19.25 -2.86
CA LYS A 41 8.23 -19.43 -4.29
C LYS A 41 8.09 -20.90 -4.69
N ARG A 42 7.47 -21.73 -3.84
CA ARG A 42 7.27 -23.16 -4.10
C ARG A 42 6.32 -23.36 -5.27
N THR A 43 6.68 -24.25 -6.20
CA THR A 43 5.93 -24.49 -7.45
C THR A 43 4.49 -24.92 -7.17
N GLU A 44 4.26 -25.77 -6.19
CA GLU A 44 2.93 -26.23 -5.79
C GLU A 44 2.03 -25.10 -5.28
N THR A 45 2.58 -24.00 -4.75
CA THR A 45 1.81 -22.84 -4.31
C THR A 45 1.62 -21.85 -5.45
N LEU A 46 2.69 -21.47 -6.14
CA LEU A 46 2.62 -20.47 -7.20
C LEU A 46 1.75 -20.91 -8.39
N SER A 47 1.74 -22.21 -8.72
CA SER A 47 0.90 -22.76 -9.80
C SER A 47 -0.61 -22.68 -9.52
N ARG A 48 -1.02 -22.47 -8.27
CA ARG A 48 -2.44 -22.31 -7.86
C ARG A 48 -2.91 -20.86 -7.93
N LEU A 49 -2.02 -19.88 -8.02
CA LEU A 49 -2.37 -18.46 -7.96
C LEU A 49 -3.08 -18.00 -9.24
N LYS A 50 -4.33 -17.55 -9.10
CA LYS A 50 -5.12 -16.93 -10.18
C LYS A 50 -4.98 -15.41 -10.22
N SER A 51 -4.53 -14.81 -9.13
CA SER A 51 -4.22 -13.39 -8.96
C SER A 51 -3.15 -13.21 -7.87
N GLY A 52 -2.75 -11.96 -7.66
CA GLY A 52 -1.98 -11.52 -6.51
C GLY A 52 -2.03 -10.01 -6.45
N TYR A 53 -1.28 -9.42 -5.51
CA TYR A 53 -1.16 -7.98 -5.47
C TYR A 53 -0.40 -7.50 -6.74
N PRO A 54 -0.94 -6.61 -7.59
CA PRO A 54 -0.44 -6.38 -8.96
C PRO A 54 1.04 -5.96 -9.07
N ARG A 55 1.64 -5.46 -7.98
CA ARG A 55 3.07 -5.10 -7.93
C ARG A 55 4.00 -6.29 -7.68
N PHE A 56 3.49 -7.37 -7.11
CA PHE A 56 4.24 -8.59 -6.76
C PHE A 56 3.93 -9.76 -7.69
N VAL A 57 2.71 -9.79 -8.25
CA VAL A 57 2.27 -10.83 -9.18
C VAL A 57 1.74 -10.16 -10.44
N ALA A 58 2.32 -10.51 -11.58
CA ALA A 58 1.86 -10.00 -12.87
C ALA A 58 0.42 -10.45 -13.13
N HIS A 59 -0.44 -9.50 -13.50
CA HIS A 59 -1.83 -9.79 -13.82
C HIS A 59 -1.93 -10.67 -15.09
N SER A 60 -2.89 -11.60 -15.13
CA SER A 60 -3.05 -12.55 -16.24
C SER A 60 -3.22 -11.86 -17.61
N TYR A 61 -3.91 -10.72 -17.67
CA TYR A 61 -4.02 -9.92 -18.89
C TYR A 61 -2.68 -9.32 -19.34
N ILE A 62 -1.80 -8.95 -18.41
CA ILE A 62 -0.45 -8.49 -18.77
C ILE A 62 0.34 -9.63 -19.42
N ALA A 63 0.27 -10.85 -18.86
CA ALA A 63 0.91 -12.01 -19.47
C ALA A 63 0.42 -12.26 -20.91
N ARG A 64 -0.88 -12.16 -21.18
CA ARG A 64 -1.44 -12.30 -22.54
C ARG A 64 -0.96 -11.23 -23.51
N ILE A 65 -0.68 -10.01 -23.04
CA ILE A 65 -0.07 -8.96 -23.87
C ILE A 65 1.37 -9.32 -24.23
N LEU A 66 2.13 -9.85 -23.26
CA LEU A 66 3.51 -10.30 -23.49
C LEU A 66 3.52 -11.42 -24.56
N ASP A 67 2.59 -12.37 -24.47
CA ASP A 67 2.43 -13.45 -25.46
C ASP A 67 2.06 -12.91 -26.85
N TYR A 68 1.08 -11.99 -26.92
CA TYR A 68 0.71 -11.32 -28.17
C TYR A 68 1.92 -10.64 -28.83
N ASN A 69 2.74 -9.92 -28.04
CA ASN A 69 3.95 -9.26 -28.53
C ASN A 69 4.98 -10.26 -29.09
N ARG A 70 5.19 -11.41 -28.43
CA ARG A 70 6.07 -12.48 -28.93
C ARG A 70 5.56 -13.03 -30.26
N GLU A 71 4.29 -13.37 -30.33
CA GLU A 71 3.71 -14.07 -31.48
C GLU A 71 3.57 -13.16 -32.71
N THR A 72 3.05 -11.95 -32.53
CA THR A 72 2.67 -11.06 -33.63
C THR A 72 3.78 -10.11 -34.05
N ARG A 73 4.57 -9.62 -33.08
CA ARG A 73 5.65 -8.64 -33.32
C ARG A 73 7.04 -9.26 -33.33
N LYS A 74 7.14 -10.57 -33.04
CA LYS A 74 8.42 -11.31 -32.97
C LYS A 74 9.39 -10.68 -31.96
N ILE A 75 8.85 -10.18 -30.85
CA ILE A 75 9.62 -9.65 -29.73
C ILE A 75 10.02 -10.82 -28.84
N ASP A 76 11.20 -11.40 -29.09
CA ASP A 76 11.75 -12.52 -28.30
C ASP A 76 12.65 -12.06 -27.14
N THR A 77 12.70 -10.74 -26.90
CA THR A 77 13.55 -10.12 -25.88
C THR A 77 12.73 -9.67 -24.67
N PRO A 78 13.36 -9.42 -23.51
CA PRO A 78 12.66 -8.92 -22.34
C PRO A 78 11.86 -7.65 -22.64
N GLN A 79 10.62 -7.64 -22.15
CA GLN A 79 9.64 -6.58 -22.35
C GLN A 79 8.95 -6.25 -21.03
N PHE A 80 8.73 -4.96 -20.80
CA PHE A 80 8.08 -4.43 -19.60
C PHE A 80 6.83 -3.65 -20.00
N ILE A 81 5.68 -4.04 -19.45
CA ILE A 81 4.43 -3.30 -19.62
C ILE A 81 4.33 -2.27 -18.49
N VAL A 82 4.36 -0.99 -18.84
CA VAL A 82 4.42 0.13 -17.88
C VAL A 82 3.24 1.08 -18.06
N SER A 83 3.00 1.95 -17.07
CA SER A 83 1.85 2.85 -17.04
C SER A 83 1.79 3.85 -18.19
N SER A 84 2.95 4.29 -18.70
CA SER A 84 3.03 5.33 -19.73
C SER A 84 4.39 5.37 -20.43
N ARG A 85 4.49 6.13 -21.53
CA ARG A 85 5.78 6.46 -22.17
C ARG A 85 6.70 7.22 -21.21
N LYS A 86 6.15 8.02 -20.28
CA LYS A 86 6.94 8.73 -19.27
C LYS A 86 7.61 7.74 -18.31
N ALA A 87 6.88 6.72 -17.86
CA ALA A 87 7.46 5.65 -17.05
C ALA A 87 8.57 4.90 -17.80
N ALA A 88 8.34 4.54 -19.08
CA ALA A 88 9.35 3.89 -19.91
C ALA A 88 10.63 4.75 -20.05
N ASN A 89 10.48 6.04 -20.36
CA ASN A 89 11.59 7.00 -20.46
C ASN A 89 12.34 7.14 -19.12
N THR A 90 11.61 7.16 -18.00
CA THR A 90 12.21 7.23 -16.66
C THR A 90 13.08 6.00 -16.38
N ILE A 91 12.61 4.80 -16.72
CA ILE A 91 13.40 3.56 -16.61
C ILE A 91 14.65 3.65 -17.49
N VAL A 92 14.49 4.03 -18.76
CA VAL A 92 15.61 4.19 -19.71
C VAL A 92 16.68 5.13 -19.16
N GLN A 93 16.27 6.30 -18.66
CA GLN A 93 17.19 7.28 -18.08
C GLN A 93 17.85 6.77 -16.79
N LYS A 94 17.05 6.21 -15.86
CA LYS A 94 17.54 5.75 -14.56
C LYS A 94 18.61 4.66 -14.70
N PHE A 95 18.43 3.73 -15.64
CA PHE A 95 19.33 2.61 -15.87
C PHE A 95 20.31 2.85 -17.03
N SER A 96 20.38 4.07 -17.58
CA SER A 96 21.28 4.44 -18.69
C SER A 96 21.20 3.50 -19.89
N ILE A 97 19.99 3.04 -20.24
CA ILE A 97 19.75 2.02 -21.26
C ILE A 97 19.97 2.59 -22.66
N GLN A 98 21.05 2.17 -23.32
CA GLN A 98 21.47 2.69 -24.63
C GLN A 98 20.58 2.21 -25.79
N LYS A 99 20.24 0.90 -25.81
CA LYS A 99 19.45 0.29 -26.88
C LYS A 99 18.11 -0.19 -26.32
N HIS A 100 17.05 0.47 -26.72
CA HIS A 100 15.68 0.16 -26.32
C HIS A 100 14.70 0.54 -27.43
N GLU A 101 13.50 0.00 -27.34
CA GLU A 101 12.35 0.40 -28.14
C GLU A 101 11.16 0.63 -27.21
N ILE A 102 10.38 1.69 -27.45
CA ILE A 102 9.13 1.96 -26.73
C ILE A 102 7.99 1.85 -27.72
N VAL A 103 7.26 0.74 -27.63
CA VAL A 103 6.11 0.46 -28.49
C VAL A 103 4.84 0.91 -27.77
N GLU A 104 4.05 1.75 -28.44
CA GLU A 104 2.72 2.15 -27.97
C GLU A 104 1.67 1.60 -28.93
N ASP A 105 0.68 0.91 -28.37
CA ASP A 105 -0.39 0.31 -29.16
C ASP A 105 -1.66 0.16 -28.35
N GLU A 106 -2.76 0.70 -28.87
CA GLU A 106 -4.07 0.73 -28.21
C GLU A 106 -4.04 1.21 -26.75
N GLY A 107 -3.10 2.09 -26.42
CA GLY A 107 -2.89 2.64 -25.08
C GLY A 107 -1.82 1.91 -24.28
N ILE A 108 -1.48 0.66 -24.59
CA ILE A 108 -0.44 -0.09 -23.88
C ILE A 108 0.95 0.36 -24.28
N VAL A 109 1.81 0.57 -23.29
CA VAL A 109 3.22 0.92 -23.45
C VAL A 109 4.09 -0.28 -23.11
N THR A 110 4.84 -0.77 -24.10
CA THR A 110 5.82 -1.84 -23.95
C THR A 110 7.23 -1.28 -24.11
N LEU A 111 8.04 -1.36 -23.06
CA LEU A 111 9.48 -1.09 -23.12
C LEU A 111 10.21 -2.39 -23.46
N VAL A 112 10.83 -2.45 -24.64
CA VAL A 112 11.59 -3.59 -25.13
C VAL A 112 13.08 -3.30 -25.02
N ILE A 113 13.84 -4.21 -24.41
CA ILE A 113 15.29 -4.04 -24.20
C ILE A 113 16.01 -5.26 -24.79
N PRO A 114 16.55 -5.16 -26.02
CA PRO A 114 17.07 -6.33 -26.74
C PRO A 114 18.24 -7.06 -26.07
N ASN A 115 19.07 -6.35 -25.30
CA ASN A 115 20.26 -6.89 -24.64
C ASN A 115 20.22 -6.59 -23.14
N LEU A 116 19.28 -7.21 -22.44
CA LEU A 116 19.11 -7.03 -21.01
C LEU A 116 20.09 -7.94 -20.23
N LYS A 117 21.36 -7.55 -20.18
CA LYS A 117 22.34 -8.23 -19.31
C LYS A 117 22.19 -7.68 -17.88
N ASP A 118 21.86 -8.56 -16.94
CA ASP A 118 21.80 -8.37 -15.48
C ASP A 118 20.84 -7.30 -14.91
N LEU A 119 20.21 -6.46 -15.74
CA LEU A 119 19.32 -5.37 -15.28
C LEU A 119 17.85 -5.75 -15.08
N GLU A 120 17.41 -6.94 -15.52
CA GLU A 120 15.99 -7.32 -15.47
C GLU A 120 15.40 -7.25 -14.07
N LYS A 121 16.09 -7.86 -13.11
CA LYS A 121 15.68 -7.89 -11.71
C LYS A 121 15.62 -6.48 -11.12
N GLU A 122 16.54 -5.59 -11.51
CA GLU A 122 16.58 -4.22 -11.03
C GLU A 122 15.45 -3.36 -11.61
N ILE A 123 15.14 -3.54 -12.89
CA ILE A 123 14.02 -2.85 -13.55
C ILE A 123 12.68 -3.32 -12.97
N LEU A 124 12.47 -4.64 -12.82
CA LEU A 124 11.27 -5.17 -12.17
C LEU A 124 11.13 -4.66 -10.73
N SER A 125 12.23 -4.63 -9.98
CA SER A 125 12.26 -4.04 -8.64
C SER A 125 11.91 -2.55 -8.67
N PHE A 126 12.40 -1.79 -9.64
CA PHE A 126 12.02 -0.38 -9.81
C PHE A 126 10.54 -0.20 -10.11
N ILE A 127 9.97 -0.96 -11.06
CA ILE A 127 8.54 -0.92 -11.39
C ILE A 127 7.70 -1.28 -10.16
N GLN A 128 8.10 -2.31 -9.41
CA GLN A 128 7.42 -2.75 -8.19
C GLN A 128 7.41 -1.65 -7.12
N HIS A 129 8.57 -1.05 -6.81
CA HIS A 129 8.68 -0.11 -5.68
C HIS A 129 8.19 1.31 -6.02
N THR A 130 8.29 1.74 -7.29
CA THR A 130 7.78 3.04 -7.75
C THR A 130 6.34 2.98 -8.26
N GLY A 131 5.80 1.78 -8.44
CA GLY A 131 4.39 1.56 -8.77
C GLY A 131 3.97 2.04 -10.17
N CYS A 132 4.88 2.16 -11.13
CA CYS A 132 4.63 2.64 -12.49
C CYS A 132 4.18 1.54 -13.49
N LEU A 133 3.34 0.61 -13.03
CA LEU A 133 2.83 -0.50 -13.84
C LEU A 133 1.52 -0.14 -14.55
N ALA A 134 1.24 -0.84 -15.64
CA ALA A 134 -0.04 -0.71 -16.34
C ALA A 134 -1.20 -1.28 -15.51
N SER A 135 -2.36 -0.65 -15.67
CA SER A 135 -3.61 -1.11 -15.07
C SER A 135 -4.10 -2.42 -15.69
N SER A 136 -4.77 -3.25 -14.89
CA SER A 136 -5.45 -4.45 -15.40
C SER A 136 -6.62 -4.11 -16.34
N ARG A 137 -7.32 -2.97 -16.13
CA ARG A 137 -8.38 -2.48 -17.03
C ARG A 137 -7.83 -1.94 -18.34
N MET A 138 -6.67 -1.28 -18.27
CA MET A 138 -5.92 -0.86 -19.46
C MET A 138 -5.47 -2.06 -20.29
N ALA A 139 -5.00 -3.13 -19.63
CA ALA A 139 -4.66 -4.38 -20.29
C ALA A 139 -5.89 -5.08 -20.89
N GLU A 140 -7.03 -5.05 -20.20
CA GLU A 140 -8.28 -5.60 -20.71
C GLU A 140 -8.76 -4.91 -21.98
N ASP A 141 -8.74 -3.57 -22.02
CA ASP A 141 -9.16 -2.80 -23.19
C ASP A 141 -8.28 -3.08 -24.41
N PHE A 142 -6.96 -3.23 -24.21
CA PHE A 142 -6.06 -3.68 -25.27
C PHE A 142 -6.47 -5.04 -25.82
N LEU A 143 -6.68 -6.03 -24.94
CA LEU A 143 -7.00 -7.38 -25.36
C LEU A 143 -8.37 -7.45 -26.07
N LEU A 144 -9.34 -6.64 -25.65
CA LEU A 144 -10.62 -6.52 -26.36
C LEU A 144 -10.42 -5.97 -27.77
N LYS A 145 -9.69 -4.85 -27.90
CA LYS A 145 -9.43 -4.20 -29.20
C LYS A 145 -8.64 -5.07 -30.17
N LYS A 146 -7.76 -5.94 -29.65
CA LYS A 146 -7.04 -6.95 -30.46
C LYS A 146 -7.87 -8.18 -30.81
N GLY A 147 -9.12 -8.27 -30.36
CA GLY A 147 -9.99 -9.44 -30.57
C GLY A 147 -9.56 -10.68 -29.77
N ILE A 148 -8.66 -10.50 -28.80
CA ILE A 148 -8.15 -11.56 -27.91
C ILE A 148 -9.13 -11.82 -26.76
N LEU A 149 -9.87 -10.79 -26.35
CA LEU A 149 -11.06 -10.89 -25.51
C LEU A 149 -12.32 -10.60 -26.33
N GLN A 150 -13.43 -11.22 -25.94
CA GLN A 150 -14.75 -11.02 -26.57
C GLN A 150 -15.55 -9.91 -25.88
N GLU A 151 -15.40 -9.77 -24.55
CA GLU A 151 -16.04 -8.73 -23.75
C GLU A 151 -15.10 -8.30 -22.60
N ILE A 152 -15.36 -7.12 -22.06
CA ILE A 152 -14.74 -6.64 -20.82
C ILE A 152 -15.50 -7.16 -19.60
N PHE A 153 -14.84 -7.20 -18.45
CA PHE A 153 -15.46 -7.48 -17.17
C PHE A 153 -16.58 -6.47 -16.87
N LYS A 154 -17.75 -6.99 -16.49
CA LYS A 154 -18.93 -6.18 -16.18
C LYS A 154 -18.87 -5.72 -14.73
N GLU A 155 -18.75 -4.42 -14.56
CA GLU A 155 -18.62 -3.79 -13.24
C GLU A 155 -19.41 -2.47 -13.21
N LYS A 156 -19.73 -2.01 -12.00
CA LYS A 156 -20.36 -0.71 -11.80
C LYS A 156 -19.30 0.38 -11.84
N VAL A 157 -19.58 1.44 -12.58
CA VAL A 157 -18.66 2.55 -12.79
C VAL A 157 -19.42 3.87 -12.82
N GLU A 158 -18.70 4.94 -12.54
CA GLU A 158 -19.18 6.32 -12.63
C GLU A 158 -18.45 7.01 -13.78
N LYS A 159 -19.18 7.32 -14.86
CA LYS A 159 -18.59 7.87 -16.10
C LYS A 159 -18.63 9.40 -16.16
N GLU A 160 -19.47 10.05 -15.37
CA GLU A 160 -19.63 11.49 -15.40
C GLU A 160 -18.60 12.17 -14.50
N ASN A 161 -17.58 12.76 -15.12
CA ASN A 161 -16.50 13.49 -14.46
C ASN A 161 -15.81 12.71 -13.31
N PRO A 162 -15.34 11.47 -13.54
CA PRO A 162 -14.87 10.58 -12.48
C PRO A 162 -13.73 11.17 -11.65
N VAL A 163 -12.74 11.78 -12.31
CA VAL A 163 -11.60 12.42 -11.65
C VAL A 163 -12.08 13.54 -10.71
N GLN A 164 -13.00 14.38 -11.16
CA GLN A 164 -13.54 15.47 -10.34
C GLN A 164 -14.31 14.94 -9.13
N LYS A 165 -15.07 13.85 -9.28
CA LYS A 165 -15.79 13.22 -8.16
C LYS A 165 -14.83 12.66 -7.11
N ILE A 166 -13.75 12.00 -7.52
CA ILE A 166 -12.69 11.53 -6.62
C ILE A 166 -12.06 12.72 -5.89
N LEU A 167 -11.60 13.74 -6.63
CA LEU A 167 -10.95 14.91 -6.06
C LEU A 167 -11.88 15.68 -5.12
N SER A 168 -13.16 15.82 -5.44
CA SER A 168 -14.15 16.51 -4.60
C SER A 168 -14.40 15.75 -3.31
N THR A 169 -14.47 14.41 -3.38
CA THR A 169 -14.64 13.55 -2.19
C THR A 169 -13.40 13.61 -1.28
N LEU A 170 -12.19 13.59 -1.84
CA LEU A 170 -10.98 13.72 -1.03
C LEU A 170 -10.85 15.14 -0.45
N SER A 171 -11.15 16.17 -1.23
CA SER A 171 -11.04 17.57 -0.81
C SER A 171 -12.03 17.92 0.29
N SER A 172 -13.22 17.31 0.33
CA SER A 172 -14.22 17.59 1.36
C SER A 172 -13.71 17.29 2.77
N PHE A 173 -12.79 16.33 2.91
CA PHE A 173 -12.17 16.03 4.21
C PHE A 173 -11.23 17.16 4.68
N TYR A 174 -10.70 18.02 3.81
CA TYR A 174 -9.70 19.01 4.21
C TYR A 174 -10.27 20.40 4.54
N GLY A 175 -11.58 20.61 4.35
CA GLY A 175 -12.26 21.87 4.64
C GLY A 175 -11.53 23.07 4.04
N ASP A 176 -11.31 24.10 4.85
CA ASP A 176 -10.66 25.35 4.42
C ASP A 176 -9.15 25.22 4.13
N SER A 177 -8.52 24.10 4.51
CA SER A 177 -7.08 23.88 4.23
C SER A 177 -6.81 23.82 2.72
N ASN A 178 -7.83 23.43 1.93
CA ASN A 178 -7.83 23.43 0.46
C ASN A 178 -6.49 22.98 -0.16
N PRO A 179 -5.97 21.77 0.18
CA PRO A 179 -4.70 21.29 -0.37
C PRO A 179 -4.73 21.16 -1.88
N GLU A 180 -3.55 21.01 -2.49
CA GLU A 180 -3.49 20.46 -3.85
C GLU A 180 -3.47 18.93 -3.78
N ILE A 181 -4.41 18.26 -4.44
CA ILE A 181 -4.48 16.80 -4.49
C ILE A 181 -4.16 16.32 -5.90
N LEU A 182 -3.14 15.48 -6.03
CA LEU A 182 -2.72 14.86 -7.28
C LEU A 182 -2.99 13.36 -7.21
N LEU A 183 -3.67 12.80 -8.21
CA LEU A 183 -3.93 11.36 -8.29
C LEU A 183 -2.75 10.64 -8.97
N SER A 184 -2.40 9.46 -8.46
CA SER A 184 -1.37 8.58 -9.00
C SER A 184 -1.92 7.19 -9.36
N VAL A 185 -1.26 6.49 -10.29
CA VAL A 185 -1.57 5.08 -10.66
C VAL A 185 -1.54 4.10 -9.47
N SER A 186 -0.84 4.43 -8.39
CA SER A 186 -0.79 3.64 -7.16
C SER A 186 -0.30 4.47 -5.98
N GLY A 187 -0.55 3.99 -4.75
CA GLY A 187 -0.01 4.59 -3.53
C GLY A 187 1.52 4.73 -3.57
N MET A 188 2.22 3.69 -4.02
CA MET A 188 3.68 3.72 -4.12
C MET A 188 4.21 4.73 -5.15
N ASN A 189 3.48 4.96 -6.24
CA ASN A 189 3.82 6.03 -7.16
C ASN A 189 3.67 7.40 -6.50
N GLY A 190 2.62 7.59 -5.68
CA GLY A 190 2.45 8.80 -4.88
C GLY A 190 3.61 9.03 -3.90
N VAL A 191 4.00 8.00 -3.14
CA VAL A 191 5.13 8.07 -2.20
C VAL A 191 6.42 8.39 -2.94
N TYR A 192 6.72 7.66 -4.02
CA TYR A 192 7.93 7.88 -4.80
C TYR A 192 8.00 9.28 -5.41
N SER A 193 6.90 9.79 -5.97
CA SER A 193 6.86 11.14 -6.56
C SER A 193 7.05 12.24 -5.51
N ALA A 194 6.45 12.11 -4.33
CA ALA A 194 6.64 13.03 -3.22
C ALA A 194 8.10 13.01 -2.71
N PHE A 195 8.63 11.81 -2.48
CA PHE A 195 10.01 11.57 -2.07
C PHE A 195 11.01 12.16 -3.07
N GLU A 196 10.95 11.77 -4.34
CA GLU A 196 11.93 12.18 -5.35
C GLU A 196 11.85 13.69 -5.63
N SER A 197 10.67 14.30 -5.50
CA SER A 197 10.51 15.75 -5.63
C SER A 197 11.28 16.50 -4.53
N LEU A 198 11.07 16.11 -3.27
CA LEU A 198 11.78 16.70 -2.13
C LEU A 198 13.26 16.36 -2.17
N ASP A 199 13.63 15.14 -2.55
CA ASP A 199 15.04 14.76 -2.63
C ASP A 199 15.79 15.57 -3.69
N ARG A 200 15.19 15.83 -4.87
CA ARG A 200 15.78 16.74 -5.88
C ARG A 200 16.00 18.14 -5.32
N ILE A 201 15.03 18.69 -4.60
CA ILE A 201 15.12 20.02 -3.97
C ILE A 201 16.26 20.05 -2.96
N GLN A 202 16.39 19.01 -2.14
CA GLN A 202 17.32 18.97 -1.01
C GLN A 202 18.75 18.63 -1.45
N ARG A 203 18.92 17.79 -2.48
CA ARG A 203 20.23 17.52 -3.12
C ARG A 203 20.85 18.82 -3.66
N ASN A 204 20.05 19.71 -4.25
CA ASN A 204 20.52 21.03 -4.69
C ASN A 204 21.01 21.92 -3.53
N LYS A 205 20.56 21.63 -2.31
CA LYS A 205 20.98 22.28 -1.06
C LYS A 205 22.09 21.50 -0.35
N GLY A 206 22.63 20.44 -0.97
CA GLY A 206 23.71 19.60 -0.43
C GLY A 206 23.27 18.59 0.66
N LYS A 207 21.96 18.45 0.90
CA LYS A 207 21.38 17.53 1.89
C LYS A 207 21.06 16.19 1.23
N THR A 208 21.40 15.08 1.89
CA THR A 208 21.30 13.73 1.29
C THR A 208 20.81 12.63 2.23
N VAL A 209 20.72 12.89 3.53
CA VAL A 209 20.33 11.87 4.52
C VAL A 209 18.81 11.90 4.71
N TRP A 210 18.13 10.78 4.46
CA TRP A 210 16.71 10.66 4.79
C TRP A 210 16.49 9.93 6.11
N ILE A 211 15.54 10.40 6.91
CA ILE A 211 15.16 9.74 8.15
C ILE A 211 13.91 8.90 7.90
N ARG A 212 14.01 7.61 8.23
CA ARG A 212 12.87 6.71 8.37
C ARG A 212 12.39 6.75 9.81
N LEU A 213 11.22 7.35 10.06
CA LEU A 213 10.61 7.40 11.39
C LEU A 213 9.50 6.35 11.48
N GLY A 214 9.80 5.23 12.11
CA GLY A 214 8.91 4.10 12.30
C GLY A 214 9.30 2.84 11.52
N TRP A 215 8.68 1.72 11.90
CA TRP A 215 8.59 0.53 11.06
C TRP A 215 7.54 0.76 9.96
N LEU A 216 8.00 1.10 8.77
CA LEU A 216 7.14 1.42 7.63
C LEU A 216 6.79 0.18 6.81
N TYR A 217 5.79 0.33 5.95
CA TYR A 217 5.50 -0.58 4.85
C TYR A 217 6.76 -0.88 4.04
N VAL A 218 6.91 -2.15 3.67
CA VAL A 218 8.15 -2.68 3.07
C VAL A 218 8.63 -1.89 1.85
N ASP A 219 7.74 -1.42 0.98
CA ASP A 219 8.18 -0.67 -0.20
C ASP A 219 8.54 0.79 0.11
N ASN A 220 7.98 1.40 1.17
CA ASN A 220 8.44 2.70 1.68
C ASN A 220 9.89 2.58 2.17
N ILE A 221 10.21 1.47 2.86
CA ILE A 221 11.59 1.12 3.23
C ILE A 221 12.47 0.95 1.99
N ARG A 222 12.00 0.19 0.98
CA ARG A 222 12.79 -0.04 -0.24
C ARG A 222 13.02 1.22 -1.06
N ILE A 223 12.10 2.18 -1.07
CA ILE A 223 12.32 3.49 -1.69
C ILE A 223 13.53 4.17 -1.05
N LEU A 224 13.58 4.22 0.28
CA LEU A 224 14.71 4.85 0.97
C LEU A 224 16.01 4.08 0.71
N GLU A 225 16.03 2.77 0.90
CA GLU A 225 17.23 1.94 0.73
C GLU A 225 17.82 2.00 -0.69
N LYS A 226 16.96 2.10 -1.72
CA LYS A 226 17.39 2.03 -3.12
C LYS A 226 17.64 3.39 -3.77
N TYR A 227 16.96 4.43 -3.29
CA TYR A 227 16.92 5.73 -4.00
C TYR A 227 17.43 6.90 -3.18
N THR A 228 17.78 6.70 -1.91
CA THR A 228 18.55 7.68 -1.14
C THR A 228 20.04 7.37 -1.22
N LYS A 229 20.86 8.40 -0.98
CA LYS A 229 22.30 8.19 -0.81
C LYS A 229 22.62 7.55 0.53
N ASP A 230 21.98 8.07 1.59
CA ASP A 230 22.15 7.65 2.98
C ASP A 230 20.80 7.73 3.70
N SER A 231 20.57 6.85 4.67
CA SER A 231 19.38 6.91 5.53
C SER A 231 19.72 6.66 7.00
N TYR A 232 18.94 7.29 7.89
CA TYR A 232 18.96 7.05 9.32
C TYR A 232 17.61 6.49 9.75
N VAL A 233 17.63 5.48 10.63
CA VAL A 233 16.43 4.74 11.02
C VAL A 233 16.15 4.95 12.50
N ILE A 234 14.90 5.34 12.78
CA ILE A 234 14.32 5.30 14.12
C ILE A 234 13.14 4.33 14.03
N HIS A 235 13.23 3.18 14.69
CA HIS A 235 12.22 2.12 14.55
C HIS A 235 10.91 2.43 15.28
N ASP A 236 11.00 3.05 16.45
CA ASP A 236 9.84 3.53 17.19
C ASP A 236 9.42 4.91 16.66
N ALA A 237 8.24 4.97 16.05
CA ALA A 237 7.71 6.21 15.49
C ALA A 237 7.38 7.28 16.57
N THR A 238 7.27 6.87 17.83
CA THR A 238 6.99 7.74 18.97
C THR A 238 8.24 8.28 19.65
N ASP A 239 9.43 7.76 19.32
CA ASP A 239 10.73 8.20 19.87
C ASP A 239 11.22 9.50 19.20
N LEU A 240 10.51 10.59 19.49
CA LEU A 240 10.85 11.92 19.00
C LEU A 240 12.06 12.53 19.73
N GLU A 241 12.47 11.95 20.86
CA GLU A 241 13.67 12.39 21.59
C GLU A 241 14.95 11.98 20.85
N ASN A 242 15.03 10.72 20.41
CA ASN A 242 16.12 10.25 19.55
C ASN A 242 16.18 11.04 18.24
N LEU A 243 15.03 11.33 17.63
CA LEU A 243 14.95 12.20 16.45
C LEU A 243 15.60 13.55 16.72
N GLU A 244 15.20 14.23 17.80
CA GLU A 244 15.73 15.56 18.13
C GLU A 244 17.24 15.51 18.45
N GLN A 245 17.71 14.49 19.16
CA GLN A 245 19.14 14.28 19.45
C GLN A 245 19.96 14.10 18.17
N PHE A 246 19.46 13.28 17.24
CA PHE A 246 20.11 13.09 15.94
C PHE A 246 20.17 14.40 15.14
N LEU A 247 19.07 15.15 15.10
CA LEU A 247 18.98 16.40 14.34
C LEU A 247 19.84 17.53 14.92
N LYS A 248 20.04 17.58 16.24
CA LYS A 248 20.98 18.53 16.88
C LYS A 248 22.38 18.44 16.30
N GLN A 249 22.82 17.24 15.91
CA GLN A 249 24.16 17.00 15.37
C GLN A 249 24.18 16.96 13.84
N ASN A 250 23.09 16.52 13.20
CA ASN A 250 23.08 16.13 11.79
C ASN A 250 22.10 16.92 10.90
N SER A 251 21.32 17.89 11.42
CA SER A 251 20.27 18.58 10.64
C SER A 251 20.75 19.20 9.30
N LYS A 252 22.01 19.63 9.22
CA LYS A 252 22.60 20.22 7.99
C LYS A 252 22.72 19.23 6.82
N GLN A 253 22.75 17.92 7.07
CA GLN A 253 22.82 16.88 6.04
C GLN A 253 21.47 16.20 5.76
N VAL A 254 20.46 16.43 6.61
CA VAL A 254 19.16 15.75 6.51
C VAL A 254 18.29 16.38 5.44
N ALA A 255 17.91 15.57 4.45
CA ALA A 255 17.08 15.92 3.31
C ALA A 255 15.58 15.86 3.63
N GLY A 256 15.13 14.91 4.44
CA GLY A 256 13.71 14.77 4.74
C GLY A 256 13.42 13.66 5.76
N ILE A 257 12.20 13.66 6.27
CA ILE A 257 11.65 12.58 7.10
C ILE A 257 10.46 11.97 6.35
N ILE A 258 10.40 10.64 6.33
CA ILE A 258 9.19 9.90 5.95
C ILE A 258 8.72 9.05 7.13
N THR A 259 7.41 9.05 7.35
CA THR A 259 6.74 8.27 8.38
C THR A 259 5.40 7.73 7.88
N GLU A 260 4.82 6.80 8.64
CA GLU A 260 3.47 6.28 8.44
C GLU A 260 2.58 6.66 9.61
N CYS A 261 1.31 6.91 9.32
CA CYS A 261 0.35 7.27 10.35
C CYS A 261 -1.02 6.61 10.14
N PRO A 262 -1.38 5.65 11.01
CA PRO A 262 -0.51 4.91 11.94
C PRO A 262 0.53 4.04 11.23
N THR A 263 1.58 3.60 11.93
CA THR A 263 2.55 2.65 11.38
C THR A 263 1.96 1.25 11.14
N ASN A 264 2.51 0.51 10.19
CA ASN A 264 2.08 -0.86 9.88
C ASN A 264 3.16 -1.89 10.31
N PRO A 265 2.88 -2.84 11.24
CA PRO A 265 1.57 -3.30 11.71
C PRO A 265 1.22 -2.90 13.15
N LEU A 266 2.10 -2.18 13.86
CA LEU A 266 1.96 -1.87 15.30
C LEU A 266 1.04 -0.69 15.60
N LEU A 267 0.63 0.07 14.57
CA LEU A 267 -0.32 1.18 14.67
C LEU A 267 0.16 2.29 15.61
N LEU A 268 1.47 2.53 15.66
CA LEU A 268 2.07 3.63 16.41
C LEU A 268 1.77 4.95 15.70
N VAL A 269 1.57 6.00 16.48
CA VAL A 269 1.27 7.35 15.98
C VAL A 269 2.25 8.32 16.63
N PRO A 270 3.15 8.96 15.86
CA PRO A 270 3.98 10.04 16.37
C PRO A 270 3.12 11.17 16.96
N ASP A 271 3.64 11.87 17.96
CA ASP A 271 3.04 13.16 18.35
C ASP A 271 3.31 14.17 17.23
N TYR A 272 2.32 14.40 16.38
CA TYR A 272 2.45 15.26 15.20
C TYR A 272 2.68 16.74 15.54
N GLU A 273 2.21 17.22 16.69
CA GLU A 273 2.43 18.60 17.12
C GLU A 273 3.91 18.80 17.52
N LYS A 274 4.45 17.86 18.32
CA LYS A 274 5.88 17.86 18.65
C LYS A 274 6.74 17.62 17.41
N LEU A 275 6.36 16.67 16.55
CA LEU A 275 7.08 16.39 15.31
C LEU A 275 7.12 17.62 14.40
N LYS A 276 6.00 18.33 14.22
CA LYS A 276 5.93 19.59 13.47
C LYS A 276 6.91 20.63 14.02
N SER A 277 6.92 20.82 15.34
CA SER A 277 7.83 21.74 16.02
C SER A 277 9.30 21.41 15.74
N ILE A 278 9.67 20.12 15.78
CA ILE A 278 11.02 19.65 15.49
C ILE A 278 11.39 19.93 14.02
N VAL A 279 10.55 19.54 13.07
CA VAL A 279 10.90 19.66 11.64
C VAL A 279 10.96 21.11 11.16
N ASP A 280 10.15 22.00 11.73
CA ASP A 280 10.18 23.44 11.44
C ASP A 280 11.45 24.10 11.96
N GLN A 281 11.89 23.75 13.17
CA GLN A 281 13.12 24.27 13.76
C GLN A 281 14.33 24.01 12.86
N TYR A 282 14.36 22.85 12.19
CA TYR A 282 15.48 22.43 11.34
C TYR A 282 15.23 22.61 9.84
N GLN A 283 14.05 23.11 9.44
CA GLN A 283 13.62 23.21 8.05
C GLN A 283 13.83 21.90 7.28
N ILE A 284 13.20 20.84 7.77
CA ILE A 284 13.24 19.50 7.17
C ILE A 284 11.83 19.16 6.68
N PRO A 285 11.65 18.74 5.42
CA PRO A 285 10.32 18.36 4.94
C PRO A 285 9.86 17.03 5.56
N LEU A 286 8.56 16.94 5.85
CA LEU A 286 7.90 15.75 6.37
C LEU A 286 6.88 15.17 5.37
N ILE A 287 7.10 13.90 5.00
CA ILE A 287 6.14 13.09 4.24
C ILE A 287 5.46 12.11 5.21
N ALA A 288 4.13 12.15 5.25
CA ALA A 288 3.31 11.21 6.02
C ALA A 288 2.49 10.31 5.09
N ASP A 289 2.76 9.00 5.10
CA ASP A 289 1.88 8.02 4.46
C ASP A 289 0.74 7.67 5.42
N ILE A 290 -0.48 8.10 5.05
CA ILE A 290 -1.68 7.93 5.87
C ILE A 290 -2.51 6.71 5.44
N SER A 291 -2.00 5.84 4.57
CA SER A 291 -2.79 4.76 3.95
C SER A 291 -3.48 3.82 4.93
N VAL A 292 -2.95 3.64 6.15
CA VAL A 292 -3.49 2.75 7.19
C VAL A 292 -4.77 3.29 7.83
N ALA A 293 -4.96 4.61 7.84
CA ALA A 293 -6.19 5.25 8.35
C ALA A 293 -7.00 5.92 7.23
N GLY A 294 -6.33 6.65 6.34
CA GLY A 294 -6.90 7.34 5.20
C GLY A 294 -7.45 8.74 5.52
N SER A 295 -7.68 9.53 4.47
CA SER A 295 -8.15 10.93 4.60
C SER A 295 -9.50 11.04 5.27
N ALA A 296 -10.33 10.00 5.28
CA ALA A 296 -11.64 10.04 5.95
C ALA A 296 -11.55 9.88 7.48
N VAL A 297 -10.43 9.38 8.01
CA VAL A 297 -10.28 9.06 9.44
C VAL A 297 -9.39 10.07 10.17
N ILE A 298 -8.29 10.50 9.54
CA ILE A 298 -7.31 11.40 10.16
C ILE A 298 -7.00 12.63 9.31
N ASN A 299 -6.42 13.65 9.94
CA ASN A 299 -5.84 14.81 9.27
C ASN A 299 -4.47 15.18 9.85
N VAL A 300 -3.40 14.80 9.15
CA VAL A 300 -2.02 15.15 9.52
C VAL A 300 -1.52 16.40 8.79
N LEU A 301 -2.28 16.93 7.83
CA LEU A 301 -1.86 18.02 6.97
C LEU A 301 -1.46 19.31 7.73
N PRO A 302 -2.09 19.68 8.88
CA PRO A 302 -1.61 20.81 9.69
C PRO A 302 -0.15 20.67 10.15
N TYR A 303 0.37 19.44 10.20
CA TYR A 303 1.66 19.09 10.77
C TYR A 303 2.66 18.54 9.74
N ALA A 304 2.20 18.23 8.52
CA ALA A 304 3.02 17.63 7.46
C ALA A 304 3.04 18.50 6.20
N ASP A 305 4.11 18.37 5.43
CA ASP A 305 4.26 19.08 4.16
C ASP A 305 3.56 18.35 3.01
N VAL A 306 3.61 17.02 3.08
CA VAL A 306 2.96 16.11 2.13
C VAL A 306 2.31 14.97 2.89
N ALA A 307 1.04 14.70 2.60
CA ALA A 307 0.42 13.43 2.93
C ALA A 307 0.27 12.58 1.68
N VAL A 308 0.45 11.26 1.81
CA VAL A 308 0.21 10.30 0.73
C VAL A 308 -0.80 9.27 1.19
N GLU A 309 -1.75 8.92 0.33
CA GLU A 309 -2.77 7.91 0.61
C GLU A 309 -2.86 6.91 -0.53
N SER A 310 -2.85 5.62 -0.20
CA SER A 310 -3.20 4.55 -1.13
C SER A 310 -4.72 4.41 -1.21
N LEU A 311 -5.32 4.99 -2.26
CA LEU A 311 -6.75 4.88 -2.54
C LEU A 311 -7.20 3.45 -2.90
N THR A 312 -6.25 2.55 -3.19
CA THR A 312 -6.45 1.08 -3.25
C THR A 312 -7.09 0.49 -2.00
N LYS A 313 -6.95 1.16 -0.84
CA LYS A 313 -7.38 0.68 0.48
C LYS A 313 -8.82 1.13 0.75
N PHE A 314 -9.05 1.82 1.86
CA PHE A 314 -10.38 2.19 2.35
C PHE A 314 -11.19 3.04 1.37
N ALA A 315 -10.56 3.89 0.56
CA ALA A 315 -11.26 4.70 -0.44
C ALA A 315 -11.92 3.84 -1.52
N CYS A 316 -11.23 2.81 -2.02
CA CYS A 316 -11.80 1.82 -2.92
C CYS A 316 -12.74 0.86 -2.18
N GLY A 317 -12.32 0.26 -1.06
CA GLY A 317 -13.14 -0.67 -0.30
C GLY A 317 -13.40 -2.03 -0.97
N ASN A 318 -13.53 -2.08 -2.30
CA ASN A 318 -13.79 -3.35 -3.00
C ASN A 318 -12.53 -4.19 -3.25
N GLY A 319 -11.34 -3.58 -3.25
CA GLY A 319 -10.09 -4.29 -3.47
C GLY A 319 -9.88 -4.76 -4.92
N ASP A 320 -10.23 -3.93 -5.91
CA ASP A 320 -10.21 -4.29 -7.34
C ASP A 320 -9.57 -3.23 -8.26
N LEU A 321 -8.81 -2.29 -7.70
CA LEU A 321 -8.06 -1.29 -8.45
C LEU A 321 -6.83 -0.82 -7.67
N MET A 322 -5.88 -0.24 -8.39
CA MET A 322 -4.80 0.52 -7.78
C MET A 322 -4.92 2.01 -8.08
N MET A 323 -4.78 2.83 -7.05
CA MET A 323 -4.68 4.27 -7.17
C MET A 323 -4.03 4.83 -5.90
N GLY A 324 -3.39 5.98 -6.00
CA GLY A 324 -2.93 6.76 -4.87
C GLY A 324 -3.28 8.23 -5.01
N SER A 325 -3.05 8.99 -3.95
CA SER A 325 -3.09 10.44 -3.98
C SER A 325 -1.92 11.05 -3.22
N VAL A 326 -1.37 12.13 -3.76
CA VAL A 326 -0.43 13.02 -3.09
C VAL A 326 -1.18 14.29 -2.71
N ILE A 327 -1.25 14.57 -1.41
CA ILE A 327 -1.92 15.74 -0.85
C ILE A 327 -0.84 16.72 -0.39
N LEU A 328 -0.69 17.82 -1.13
CA LEU A 328 0.30 18.86 -0.87
C LEU A 328 -0.31 19.97 -0.01
N ASN A 329 0.31 20.24 1.13
CA ASN A 329 -0.12 21.31 2.02
C ASN A 329 0.21 22.68 1.41
N LYS A 330 -0.79 23.47 1.02
CA LYS A 330 -0.59 24.82 0.48
C LYS A 330 0.05 25.80 1.47
N GLY A 331 -0.10 25.54 2.78
CA GLY A 331 0.54 26.29 3.85
C GLY A 331 1.97 25.85 4.16
N SER A 332 2.47 24.78 3.53
CA SER A 332 3.86 24.32 3.73
C SER A 332 4.87 25.29 3.13
N TYR A 333 6.00 25.44 3.81
CA TYR A 333 7.19 26.13 3.30
C TYR A 333 7.68 25.56 1.95
N TRP A 334 7.48 24.26 1.72
CA TRP A 334 7.99 23.56 0.54
C TRP A 334 7.03 23.59 -0.66
N PHE A 335 5.80 24.09 -0.50
CA PHE A 335 4.72 23.94 -1.48
C PHE A 335 5.09 24.43 -2.88
N SER A 336 5.65 25.63 -2.99
CA SER A 336 5.99 26.23 -4.29
C SER A 336 7.14 25.51 -5.01
N GLU A 337 8.05 24.89 -4.27
CA GLU A 337 9.16 24.11 -4.84
C GLU A 337 8.69 22.71 -5.25
N ILE A 338 7.88 22.04 -4.42
CA ILE A 338 7.49 20.64 -4.64
C ILE A 338 6.42 20.47 -5.73
N LEU A 339 5.42 21.36 -5.80
CA LEU A 339 4.27 21.24 -6.70
C LEU A 339 4.65 20.99 -8.18
N PRO A 340 5.51 21.80 -8.83
CA PRO A 340 5.83 21.60 -10.24
C PRO A 340 6.57 20.28 -10.49
N ILE A 341 7.50 19.91 -9.60
CA ILE A 341 8.29 18.66 -9.72
C ILE A 341 7.38 17.45 -9.50
N CYS A 342 6.49 17.50 -8.52
CA CYS A 342 5.57 16.40 -8.23
C CYS A 342 4.59 16.18 -9.39
N LYS A 343 4.07 17.26 -10.02
CA LYS A 343 3.24 17.17 -11.23
C LYS A 343 3.98 16.54 -12.42
N GLU A 344 5.28 16.81 -12.55
CA GLU A 344 6.12 16.19 -13.57
C GLU A 344 6.29 14.68 -13.31
N LEU A 345 6.57 14.30 -12.06
CA LEU A 345 6.91 12.92 -11.69
C LEU A 345 5.71 11.98 -11.57
N ILE A 346 4.54 12.47 -11.14
CA ILE A 346 3.40 11.62 -10.83
C ILE A 346 2.83 10.93 -12.07
N GLU A 347 2.64 9.61 -12.03
CA GLU A 347 2.01 8.85 -13.11
C GLU A 347 0.50 8.92 -12.93
N ALA A 348 -0.22 9.49 -13.91
CA ALA A 348 -1.66 9.65 -13.82
C ALA A 348 -2.40 8.30 -13.93
N PRO A 349 -3.47 8.07 -13.15
CA PRO A 349 -4.26 6.83 -13.21
C PRO A 349 -4.97 6.65 -14.56
N TYR A 350 -5.26 5.39 -14.90
CA TYR A 350 -6.03 5.06 -16.10
C TYR A 350 -7.51 5.46 -15.95
N LEU A 351 -8.14 5.89 -17.04
CA LEU A 351 -9.51 6.44 -16.99
C LEU A 351 -10.52 5.45 -16.41
N ARG A 352 -10.52 4.17 -16.82
CA ARG A 352 -11.46 3.17 -16.27
C ARG A 352 -11.23 2.89 -14.78
N ASP A 353 -10.01 3.05 -14.27
CA ASP A 353 -9.77 2.97 -12.81
C ASP A 353 -10.33 4.20 -12.10
N CYS A 354 -10.26 5.39 -12.71
CA CYS A 354 -10.95 6.57 -12.20
C CYS A 354 -12.47 6.39 -12.20
N GLU A 355 -13.05 5.83 -13.28
CA GLU A 355 -14.49 5.56 -13.35
C GLU A 355 -14.93 4.56 -12.28
N ARG A 356 -14.13 3.51 -12.05
CA ARG A 356 -14.38 2.54 -10.99
C ARG A 356 -14.25 3.16 -9.60
N LEU A 357 -13.17 3.90 -9.33
CA LEU A 357 -12.98 4.54 -8.02
C LEU A 357 -14.04 5.61 -7.75
N ALA A 358 -14.46 6.39 -8.76
CA ALA A 358 -15.50 7.40 -8.62
C ALA A 358 -16.86 6.80 -8.24
N TYR A 359 -17.11 5.52 -8.59
CA TYR A 359 -18.27 4.78 -8.08
C TYR A 359 -18.06 4.35 -6.62
N GLU A 360 -16.91 3.73 -6.32
CA GLU A 360 -16.62 3.13 -5.02
C GLU A 360 -16.39 4.14 -3.89
N ILE A 361 -15.78 5.30 -4.19
CA ILE A 361 -15.38 6.30 -3.20
C ILE A 361 -16.59 7.03 -2.60
N GLN A 362 -17.77 6.94 -3.22
CA GLN A 362 -19.01 7.53 -2.70
C GLN A 362 -19.38 6.99 -1.31
N GLY A 363 -19.03 5.72 -1.03
CA GLY A 363 -19.25 5.08 0.26
C GLY A 363 -18.10 5.26 1.26
N TYR A 364 -17.05 6.03 0.94
CA TYR A 364 -15.81 6.03 1.71
C TYR A 364 -16.01 6.39 3.19
N GLU A 365 -16.70 7.50 3.48
CA GLU A 365 -16.93 7.97 4.85
C GLU A 365 -17.80 6.97 5.66
N GLU A 366 -18.95 6.55 5.14
CA GLU A 366 -19.83 5.58 5.82
C GLU A 366 -19.11 4.24 6.06
N ARG A 367 -18.31 3.80 5.08
CA ARG A 367 -17.51 2.58 5.18
C ARG A 367 -16.52 2.65 6.33
N VAL A 368 -15.73 3.71 6.44
CA VAL A 368 -14.73 3.81 7.52
C VAL A 368 -15.38 3.97 8.90
N LEU A 369 -16.54 4.62 9.00
CA LEU A 369 -17.29 4.71 10.25
C LEU A 369 -17.76 3.33 10.73
N ARG A 370 -18.30 2.51 9.82
CA ARG A 370 -18.71 1.13 10.12
C ARG A 370 -17.51 0.25 10.48
N ILE A 371 -16.44 0.33 9.71
CA ILE A 371 -15.19 -0.40 9.98
C ILE A 371 -14.64 0.00 11.37
N SER A 372 -14.59 1.29 11.68
CA SER A 372 -14.13 1.81 12.97
C SER A 372 -14.92 1.21 14.14
N ALA A 373 -16.26 1.18 14.03
CA ALA A 373 -17.10 0.56 15.05
C ALA A 373 -16.81 -0.95 15.22
N ASN A 374 -16.57 -1.67 14.11
CA ASN A 374 -16.20 -3.07 14.14
C ASN A 374 -14.81 -3.30 14.76
N VAL A 375 -13.83 -2.44 14.44
CA VAL A 375 -12.49 -2.48 15.04
C VAL A 375 -12.57 -2.39 16.56
N LYS A 376 -13.33 -1.42 17.08
CA LYS A 376 -13.51 -1.24 18.53
C LYS A 376 -14.07 -2.51 19.19
N ARG A 377 -15.15 -3.08 18.63
CA ARG A 377 -15.78 -4.30 19.15
C ARG A 377 -14.83 -5.50 19.13
N LEU A 378 -14.07 -5.68 18.05
CA LEU A 378 -13.10 -6.76 17.93
C LEU A 378 -11.92 -6.58 18.89
N ALA A 379 -11.39 -5.37 19.02
CA ALA A 379 -10.30 -5.08 19.94
C ALA A 379 -10.69 -5.32 21.41
N GLU A 380 -11.88 -4.88 21.82
CA GLU A 380 -12.45 -5.14 23.15
C GLU A 380 -12.61 -6.64 23.40
N TYR A 381 -13.12 -7.40 22.42
CA TYR A 381 -13.23 -8.86 22.50
C TYR A 381 -11.85 -9.51 22.67
N PHE A 382 -10.90 -9.21 21.77
CA PHE A 382 -9.57 -9.82 21.75
C PHE A 382 -8.78 -9.54 23.02
N SER A 383 -8.93 -8.35 23.61
CA SER A 383 -8.26 -7.96 24.85
C SER A 383 -8.65 -8.82 26.06
N GLN A 384 -9.75 -9.58 25.96
CA GLN A 384 -10.26 -10.44 27.02
C GLN A 384 -10.05 -11.93 26.74
N GLN A 385 -9.53 -12.32 25.57
CA GLN A 385 -9.49 -13.73 25.18
C GLN A 385 -8.23 -14.44 25.67
N PRO A 386 -8.36 -15.62 26.32
CA PRO A 386 -7.23 -16.52 26.49
C PRO A 386 -6.74 -16.98 25.11
N GLY A 387 -5.43 -16.97 24.89
CA GLY A 387 -4.84 -17.27 23.58
C GLY A 387 -4.36 -16.03 22.81
N ILE A 388 -4.73 -14.83 23.25
CA ILE A 388 -4.23 -13.55 22.72
C ILE A 388 -3.38 -12.88 23.80
N ARG A 389 -2.14 -12.54 23.44
CA ARG A 389 -1.17 -11.89 24.33
C ARG A 389 -1.26 -10.38 24.27
N ASN A 390 -1.29 -9.81 23.07
CA ASN A 390 -1.33 -8.37 22.84
C ASN A 390 -2.33 -8.03 21.74
N VAL A 391 -2.96 -6.86 21.85
CA VAL A 391 -3.86 -6.27 20.85
C VAL A 391 -3.35 -4.87 20.54
N PHE A 392 -2.99 -4.62 19.29
CA PHE A 392 -2.58 -3.31 18.80
C PHE A 392 -3.71 -2.71 17.97
N TRP A 393 -4.16 -1.54 18.36
CA TRP A 393 -5.22 -0.78 17.68
C TRP A 393 -5.11 0.69 18.10
N THR A 394 -5.84 1.56 17.41
CA THR A 394 -5.71 3.02 17.60
C THR A 394 -6.42 3.55 18.83
N GLY A 395 -7.30 2.75 19.46
CA GLY A 395 -8.18 3.22 20.54
C GLY A 395 -7.48 3.48 21.86
N SER A 396 -6.23 3.06 22.01
CA SER A 396 -5.38 3.34 23.18
C SER A 396 -4.34 4.44 22.93
N SER A 397 -4.40 5.14 21.79
CA SER A 397 -3.40 6.14 21.40
C SER A 397 -3.93 7.56 21.54
N GLU A 398 -3.45 8.29 22.54
CA GLU A 398 -3.74 9.73 22.70
C GLU A 398 -3.25 10.54 21.48
N ASN A 399 -2.14 10.14 20.87
CA ASN A 399 -1.62 10.80 19.68
C ASN A 399 -2.52 10.59 18.46
N PHE A 400 -3.21 9.44 18.36
CA PHE A 400 -4.20 9.21 17.32
C PHE A 400 -5.41 10.12 17.49
N GLU A 401 -5.91 10.27 18.73
CA GLU A 401 -7.06 11.13 19.04
C GLU A 401 -6.83 12.59 18.60
N LYS A 402 -5.61 13.12 18.81
CA LYS A 402 -5.23 14.49 18.39
C LYS A 402 -5.36 14.76 16.89
N ILE A 403 -5.22 13.73 16.06
CA ILE A 403 -5.26 13.86 14.59
C ILE A 403 -6.53 13.25 13.97
N ALA A 404 -7.35 12.58 14.78
CA ALA A 404 -8.60 11.97 14.35
C ALA A 404 -9.62 13.04 13.95
N ARG A 405 -10.42 12.76 12.93
CA ARG A 405 -11.45 13.69 12.44
C ARG A 405 -12.69 13.74 13.31
N LEU A 406 -13.01 12.62 13.95
CA LEU A 406 -14.18 12.45 14.77
C LEU A 406 -13.75 11.83 16.10
N PRO A 407 -14.39 12.20 17.21
CA PRO A 407 -14.20 11.50 18.49
C PRO A 407 -14.46 10.00 18.32
N ASP A 408 -13.67 9.18 19.02
CA ASP A 408 -13.77 7.72 19.05
C ASP A 408 -13.57 6.97 17.71
N ILE A 409 -13.38 7.65 16.58
CA ILE A 409 -13.08 6.96 15.31
C ILE A 409 -11.74 6.24 15.41
N GLN A 410 -11.61 5.11 14.72
CA GLN A 410 -10.44 4.23 14.75
C GLN A 410 -9.96 3.98 13.32
N ALA A 411 -8.65 3.74 13.16
CA ALA A 411 -8.12 3.20 11.92
C ALA A 411 -8.70 1.79 11.66
N GLY A 412 -8.93 1.44 10.39
CA GLY A 412 -9.61 0.20 10.02
C GLY A 412 -8.80 -1.10 10.11
N VAL A 413 -7.69 -1.05 10.84
CA VAL A 413 -6.76 -2.17 11.03
C VAL A 413 -6.51 -2.33 12.53
N LEU A 414 -6.41 -3.59 12.97
CA LEU A 414 -5.86 -3.97 14.27
C LEU A 414 -4.88 -5.13 14.08
N SER A 415 -4.00 -5.36 15.05
CA SER A 415 -3.10 -6.51 15.06
C SER A 415 -3.22 -7.26 16.38
N ILE A 416 -3.10 -8.58 16.32
CA ILE A 416 -3.08 -9.44 17.52
C ILE A 416 -1.81 -10.28 17.55
N GLU A 417 -1.29 -10.51 18.75
CA GLU A 417 -0.25 -11.50 18.99
C GLU A 417 -0.84 -12.70 19.71
N LEU A 418 -0.65 -13.89 19.14
CA LEU A 418 -1.15 -15.11 19.74
C LEU A 418 -0.20 -15.62 20.85
N SER A 419 -0.80 -16.19 21.89
CA SER A 419 -0.10 -17.01 22.89
C SER A 419 -0.26 -18.53 22.63
N ILE A 420 -0.92 -18.89 21.53
CA ILE A 420 -1.07 -20.25 21.03
C ILE A 420 -0.31 -20.42 19.71
N PRO A 421 0.03 -21.65 19.28
CA PRO A 421 0.68 -21.88 18.00
C PRO A 421 -0.11 -21.30 16.83
N LEU A 422 0.60 -20.64 15.91
CA LEU A 422 0.00 -19.87 14.81
C LEU A 422 -0.87 -20.75 13.91
N GLU A 423 -0.40 -21.95 13.59
CA GLU A 423 -1.09 -22.93 12.75
C GLU A 423 -2.42 -23.39 13.36
N LYS A 424 -2.52 -23.48 14.69
CA LYS A 424 -3.75 -23.91 15.36
C LYS A 424 -4.87 -22.88 15.24
N PHE A 425 -4.52 -21.60 15.13
CA PHE A 425 -5.48 -20.52 14.96
C PHE A 425 -5.72 -20.20 13.47
N TYR A 426 -4.64 -19.91 12.73
CA TYR A 426 -4.74 -19.36 11.38
C TYR A 426 -5.37 -20.36 10.39
N ASP A 427 -4.98 -21.63 10.46
CA ASP A 427 -5.50 -22.65 9.53
C ASP A 427 -6.97 -22.99 9.81
N ARG A 428 -7.42 -22.83 11.06
CA ARG A 428 -8.83 -23.03 11.47
C ARG A 428 -9.73 -21.84 11.19
N LEU A 429 -9.17 -20.63 11.11
CA LEU A 429 -9.96 -19.42 10.88
C LEU A 429 -10.66 -19.47 9.51
N ALA A 430 -11.99 -19.41 9.50
CA ALA A 430 -12.81 -19.51 8.28
C ALA A 430 -13.06 -18.14 7.60
N LEU A 431 -12.34 -17.10 8.01
CA LEU A 431 -12.38 -15.77 7.40
C LEU A 431 -11.38 -15.66 6.23
N LEU A 432 -11.55 -14.64 5.40
CA LEU A 432 -10.64 -14.39 4.29
C LEU A 432 -9.23 -14.11 4.80
N LYS A 433 -8.27 -14.67 4.08
CA LYS A 433 -6.85 -14.70 4.44
C LYS A 433 -6.02 -14.35 3.21
N GLY A 434 -5.21 -13.30 3.29
CA GLY A 434 -4.46 -12.80 2.14
C GLY A 434 -3.79 -11.45 2.36
N PRO A 435 -2.94 -11.01 1.41
CA PRO A 435 -2.31 -9.70 1.47
C PRO A 435 -3.31 -8.56 1.21
N SER A 436 -2.87 -7.32 1.40
CA SER A 436 -3.70 -6.09 1.35
C SER A 436 -4.63 -5.89 2.56
N PHE A 437 -5.27 -4.73 2.61
CA PHE A 437 -6.17 -4.26 3.66
C PHE A 437 -7.08 -3.14 3.12
N GLY A 438 -7.98 -2.65 3.95
CA GLY A 438 -8.86 -1.52 3.65
C GLY A 438 -10.08 -1.88 2.82
N THR A 439 -10.57 -3.12 2.97
CA THR A 439 -11.68 -3.65 2.19
C THR A 439 -12.99 -3.66 2.98
N GLU A 440 -14.13 -3.78 2.28
CA GLU A 440 -15.45 -3.96 2.90
C GLU A 440 -15.61 -5.35 3.55
N PHE A 441 -14.75 -6.30 3.20
CA PHE A 441 -14.63 -7.59 3.85
C PHE A 441 -13.37 -7.67 4.71
N THR A 442 -13.42 -8.47 5.76
CA THR A 442 -12.33 -8.65 6.72
C THR A 442 -11.23 -9.54 6.15
N LEU A 443 -9.98 -9.07 6.18
CA LEU A 443 -8.78 -9.80 5.73
C LEU A 443 -7.82 -10.05 6.88
N ASN A 444 -7.39 -11.31 7.03
CA ASN A 444 -6.42 -11.73 8.04
C ASN A 444 -5.09 -12.03 7.35
N MET A 445 -4.01 -11.45 7.84
CA MET A 445 -2.69 -11.52 7.21
C MET A 445 -1.63 -11.89 8.24
N LEU A 446 -0.84 -12.93 7.94
CA LEU A 446 0.42 -13.20 8.64
C LEU A 446 1.47 -12.16 8.22
N TYR A 447 1.37 -10.96 8.80
CA TYR A 447 2.07 -9.79 8.28
C TYR A 447 3.58 -9.98 8.24
N VAL A 448 4.17 -10.44 9.34
CA VAL A 448 5.63 -10.55 9.45
C VAL A 448 6.17 -11.63 8.50
N TYR A 449 5.43 -12.73 8.31
CA TYR A 449 5.75 -13.75 7.31
C TYR A 449 5.76 -13.18 5.88
N LEU A 450 4.72 -12.45 5.48
CA LEU A 450 4.59 -11.93 4.11
C LEU A 450 5.42 -10.67 3.82
N ALA A 451 5.73 -9.86 4.83
CA ALA A 451 6.49 -8.62 4.64
C ALA A 451 7.98 -8.77 4.96
N HIS A 452 8.34 -9.72 5.83
CA HIS A 452 9.69 -9.85 6.40
C HIS A 452 10.11 -11.33 6.54
N TYR A 453 9.77 -12.18 5.57
CA TYR A 453 10.00 -13.63 5.62
C TYR A 453 11.44 -14.02 6.02
N GLU A 454 12.44 -13.35 5.44
CA GLU A 454 13.86 -13.60 5.75
C GLU A 454 14.17 -13.41 7.24
N LEU A 455 13.57 -12.40 7.89
CA LEU A 455 13.74 -12.17 9.33
C LEU A 455 13.03 -13.25 10.17
N VAL A 456 11.96 -13.85 9.65
CA VAL A 456 11.20 -14.89 10.35
C VAL A 456 11.92 -16.24 10.34
N ILE A 457 12.66 -16.57 9.28
CA ILE A 457 13.35 -17.86 9.16
C ILE A 457 14.76 -17.89 9.77
N GLN A 458 15.33 -16.72 10.05
CA GLN A 458 16.66 -16.58 10.66
C GLN A 458 16.56 -16.33 12.17
N GLU A 459 17.45 -16.94 12.96
CA GLU A 459 17.45 -16.76 14.42
C GLU A 459 17.79 -15.31 14.81
N GLU A 460 18.81 -14.73 14.19
CA GLU A 460 19.18 -13.33 14.35
C GLU A 460 18.06 -12.38 13.90
N GLY A 461 17.37 -12.74 12.81
CA GLY A 461 16.21 -12.00 12.30
C GLY A 461 15.07 -11.98 13.32
N ARG A 462 14.74 -13.12 13.93
CA ARG A 462 13.73 -13.20 15.01
C ARG A 462 14.13 -12.41 16.24
N LYS A 463 15.41 -12.43 16.59
CA LYS A 463 15.94 -11.60 17.68
C LYS A 463 15.77 -10.11 17.38
N PHE A 464 16.13 -9.68 16.17
CA PHE A 464 15.95 -8.31 15.72
C PHE A 464 14.48 -7.87 15.71
N LEU A 465 13.57 -8.71 15.22
CA LEU A 465 12.13 -8.44 15.28
C LEU A 465 11.66 -8.23 16.73
N LYS A 466 12.06 -9.12 17.65
CA LYS A 466 11.72 -9.03 19.07
C LYS A 466 12.28 -7.76 19.74
N GLU A 467 13.52 -7.38 19.42
CA GLU A 467 14.14 -6.14 19.92
C GLU A 467 13.38 -4.88 19.47
N ASN A 468 12.68 -4.95 18.32
CA ASN A 468 11.83 -3.88 17.79
C ASN A 468 10.34 -4.07 18.10
N GLY A 469 9.99 -4.95 19.04
CA GLY A 469 8.60 -5.14 19.49
C GLY A 469 7.69 -5.85 18.47
N LEU A 470 8.25 -6.56 17.49
CA LEU A 470 7.49 -7.33 16.50
C LEU A 470 7.57 -8.82 16.80
N ASP A 471 6.43 -9.44 17.11
CA ASP A 471 6.35 -10.90 17.18
C ASP A 471 6.14 -11.52 15.78
N PRO A 472 6.92 -12.54 15.37
CA PRO A 472 6.71 -13.26 14.10
C PRO A 472 5.31 -13.86 13.92
N ASN A 473 4.62 -14.17 15.02
CA ASN A 473 3.27 -14.74 15.07
C ASN A 473 2.17 -13.65 15.09
N LEU A 474 2.52 -12.38 14.86
CA LEU A 474 1.55 -11.29 14.75
C LEU A 474 0.64 -11.50 13.53
N ILE A 475 -0.67 -11.38 13.77
CA ILE A 475 -1.69 -11.39 12.74
C ILE A 475 -2.25 -9.99 12.61
N ARG A 476 -2.13 -9.40 11.42
CA ARG A 476 -2.79 -8.13 11.09
C ARG A 476 -4.19 -8.43 10.54
N ILE A 477 -5.18 -7.76 11.11
CA ILE A 477 -6.59 -7.89 10.76
C ILE A 477 -7.04 -6.56 10.15
N SER A 478 -7.33 -6.57 8.85
CA SER A 478 -8.05 -5.50 8.19
C SER A 478 -9.53 -5.74 8.39
N VAL A 479 -10.19 -4.92 9.18
CA VAL A 479 -11.60 -5.15 9.55
C VAL A 479 -12.51 -4.59 8.45
N GLY A 480 -13.51 -5.38 8.06
CA GLY A 480 -14.53 -4.99 7.09
C GLY A 480 -15.82 -4.47 7.74
N ILE A 481 -16.89 -4.40 6.96
CA ILE A 481 -18.21 -3.94 7.36
C ILE A 481 -19.17 -5.10 7.68
N GLU A 482 -18.68 -6.33 7.82
CA GLU A 482 -19.50 -7.48 8.21
C GLU A 482 -20.13 -7.30 9.60
N ASN A 483 -21.12 -8.13 9.93
CA ASN A 483 -21.68 -8.14 11.27
C ASN A 483 -20.59 -8.57 12.28
N PRO A 484 -20.24 -7.71 13.26
CA PRO A 484 -19.15 -7.98 14.20
C PRO A 484 -19.42 -9.20 15.08
N ASP A 485 -20.68 -9.51 15.40
CA ASP A 485 -21.01 -10.70 16.21
C ASP A 485 -20.62 -11.99 15.50
N LEU A 486 -20.75 -12.03 14.18
CA LEU A 486 -20.39 -13.20 13.39
C LEU A 486 -18.88 -13.28 13.14
N LEU A 487 -18.20 -12.13 12.98
CA LEU A 487 -16.73 -12.11 12.99
C LEU A 487 -16.19 -12.68 14.32
N ILE A 488 -16.72 -12.20 15.45
CA ILE A 488 -16.35 -12.69 16.79
C ILE A 488 -16.60 -14.18 16.93
N GLN A 489 -17.73 -14.71 16.42
CA GLN A 489 -18.01 -16.14 16.45
C GLN A 489 -16.95 -16.96 15.70
N GLU A 490 -16.50 -16.53 14.52
CA GLU A 490 -15.44 -17.24 13.78
C GLU A 490 -14.08 -17.16 14.48
N TYR A 491 -13.73 -16.00 15.04
CA TYR A 491 -12.51 -15.88 15.85
C TYR A 491 -12.56 -16.75 17.11
N LYS A 492 -13.72 -16.85 17.76
CA LYS A 492 -13.93 -17.71 18.93
C LYS A 492 -13.69 -19.18 18.57
N LYS A 493 -14.28 -19.68 17.49
CA LYS A 493 -14.06 -21.06 17.00
C LYS A 493 -12.59 -21.34 16.71
N ALA A 494 -11.86 -20.36 16.16
CA ALA A 494 -10.43 -20.49 15.87
C ALA A 494 -9.55 -20.49 17.14
N LEU A 495 -9.99 -19.85 18.23
CA LEU A 495 -9.31 -19.84 19.53
C LEU A 495 -9.61 -21.08 20.39
N GLU A 496 -10.78 -21.70 20.20
CA GLU A 496 -11.16 -22.94 20.88
C GLU A 496 -10.28 -24.11 20.37
N THR A 497 -9.37 -24.59 21.24
CA THR A 497 -8.34 -25.61 20.95
C THR A 497 -8.90 -26.97 20.60
#